data_AF-A0A7X6VAV2-F1
#
_entry.id   AF-A0A7X6VAV2-F1
#
_cell.length_a   1.000
_cell.length_b   1.000
_cell.length_c   1.000
_cell.angle_alpha   90.00
_cell.angle_beta   90.00
_cell.angle_gamma   90.00
#
_symmetry.space_group_name_H-M   'P 1'
#
loop_
_entity.id
_entity.type
_entity.pdbx_description
1 polymer ?
#
loop_
_entity_poly.entity_id
_entity_poly.type
_entity_poly.pdbx_seq_one_letter_code
_entity_poly.pdbx_strand_id
1 'polypeptide(L)'
;MNVLKNPTTVKLLASQIIIACDDYISLKMPEKQFKELIMHYASQHGKKLFSNDGLNPTITIRIGKKRLELINIMLAGFQLNFFS
;
A
#
# COMPACT_ATOMS: atom_id res chain seq x y z
N MET A 1 -16.32 -2.64 -4.58
CA MET A 1 -14.97 -2.06 -4.70
C MET A 1 -14.21 -2.80 -5.79
N ASN A 2 -13.86 -2.14 -6.89
CA ASN A 2 -12.99 -2.73 -7.92
C ASN A 2 -11.53 -2.40 -7.62
N VAL A 3 -11.02 -2.98 -6.54
CA VAL A 3 -9.60 -2.88 -6.21
C VAL A 3 -8.84 -3.86 -7.09
N LEU A 4 -7.99 -3.35 -7.97
CA LEU A 4 -7.17 -4.17 -8.87
C LEU A 4 -5.95 -4.69 -8.13
N LYS A 5 -5.88 -6.02 -7.93
CA LYS A 5 -4.74 -6.69 -7.29
C LYS A 5 -3.42 -6.53 -8.08
N ASN A 6 -3.50 -6.31 -9.39
CA ASN A 6 -2.35 -6.16 -10.29
C ASN A 6 -2.31 -4.78 -10.97
N PRO A 7 -1.94 -3.71 -10.25
CA PRO A 7 -1.78 -2.41 -10.86
C PRO A 7 -0.59 -2.41 -11.83
N THR A 8 -0.85 -1.99 -13.06
CA THR A 8 0.16 -1.96 -14.13
C THR A 8 1.21 -0.87 -13.93
N THR A 9 0.88 0.22 -13.23
CA THR A 9 1.78 1.36 -12.99
C THR A 9 1.85 1.79 -11.53
N VAL A 10 2.93 2.47 -11.13
CA VAL A 10 3.10 3.07 -9.80
C VAL A 10 1.97 4.07 -9.48
N LYS A 11 1.54 4.85 -10.49
CA LYS A 11 0.43 5.80 -10.36
C LYS A 11 -0.88 5.10 -10.03
N LEU A 12 -1.17 3.98 -10.71
CA LEU A 12 -2.37 3.20 -10.46
C LEU A 12 -2.32 2.53 -9.07
N LEU A 13 -1.16 2.00 -8.68
CA LEU A 13 -0.95 1.44 -7.34
C LEU A 13 -1.24 2.48 -6.25
N ALA A 14 -0.73 3.70 -6.38
CA ALA A 14 -1.03 4.78 -5.45
C ALA A 14 -2.55 5.08 -5.36
N SER A 15 -3.25 5.13 -6.48
CA SER A 15 -4.71 5.32 -6.50
C SER A 15 -5.47 4.17 -5.82
N GLN A 16 -5.05 2.92 -6.03
CA GLN A 16 -5.66 1.76 -5.38
C GLN A 16 -5.45 1.77 -3.86
N ILE A 17 -4.26 2.17 -3.42
CA ILE A 17 -3.94 2.35 -2.00
C ILE A 17 -4.80 3.44 -1.39
N ILE A 18 -5.01 4.57 -2.07
CA ILE A 18 -5.89 5.65 -1.59
C ILE A 18 -7.31 5.13 -1.37
N ILE A 19 -7.86 4.42 -2.36
CA ILE A 19 -9.20 3.84 -2.27
C ILE A 19 -9.28 2.89 -1.07
N ALA A 20 -8.32 1.97 -0.93
CA ALA A 20 -8.29 1.02 0.18
C ALA A 20 -8.18 1.71 1.55
N CYS A 21 -7.35 2.75 1.68
CA CYS A 21 -7.24 3.54 2.89
C CYS A 21 -8.57 4.27 3.21
N ASP A 22 -9.19 4.90 2.22
CA ASP A 22 -10.44 5.65 2.40
C ASP A 22 -11.60 4.72 2.77
N ASP A 23 -11.60 3.51 2.21
CA ASP A 23 -12.56 2.45 2.52
C ASP A 23 -12.38 1.89 3.93
N TYR A 24 -11.14 1.72 4.37
CA TYR A 24 -10.81 1.36 5.75
C TYR A 24 -11.24 2.47 6.74
N ILE A 25 -10.89 3.73 6.44
CA ILE A 25 -11.26 4.89 7.26
C ILE A 25 -12.79 5.05 7.33
N SER A 26 -13.50 4.71 6.25
CA SER A 26 -14.96 4.74 6.18
C SER A 26 -15.61 3.51 6.84
N LEU A 27 -14.84 2.61 7.46
CA LEU A 27 -15.30 1.37 8.09
C LEU A 27 -16.04 0.42 7.12
N LYS A 28 -15.80 0.57 5.81
CA LYS A 28 -16.37 -0.29 4.76
C LYS A 28 -15.50 -1.51 4.47
N MET A 29 -14.24 -1.47 4.89
CA MET A 29 -13.28 -2.56 4.75
C MET A 29 -12.74 -2.95 6.14
N PRO A 30 -12.84 -4.24 6.53
CA PRO A 30 -12.28 -4.70 7.80
C PRO A 30 -10.75 -4.64 7.77
N GLU A 31 -10.15 -4.40 8.93
CA GLU A 31 -8.70 -4.26 9.10
C GLU A 31 -7.92 -5.44 8.51
N LYS A 32 -8.40 -6.66 8.71
CA LYS A 32 -7.77 -7.87 8.16
C LYS A 32 -7.67 -7.83 6.64
N GLN A 33 -8.74 -7.46 5.96
CA GLN A 33 -8.79 -7.39 4.49
C GLN A 33 -7.89 -6.26 3.98
N PHE A 34 -7.87 -5.13 4.67
CA PHE A 34 -6.99 -4.01 4.34
C PHE A 34 -5.51 -4.41 4.49
N LYS A 35 -5.15 -5.04 5.61
CA LYS A 35 -3.78 -5.52 5.86
C LYS A 35 -3.34 -6.54 4.82
N GLU A 36 -4.17 -7.53 4.50
CA GLU A 36 -3.89 -8.52 3.46
C GLU A 36 -3.65 -7.88 2.09
N LEU A 37 -4.43 -6.85 1.74
CA LEU A 37 -4.27 -6.13 0.48
C LEU A 37 -2.94 -5.35 0.43
N ILE A 38 -2.59 -4.64 1.51
CA ILE A 38 -1.32 -3.90 1.61
C ILE A 38 -0.13 -4.87 1.56
N MET A 39 -0.19 -5.99 2.28
CA MET A 39 0.83 -7.04 2.26
C MET A 39 0.97 -7.65 0.86
N HIS A 40 -0.14 -7.86 0.15
CA HIS A 40 -0.13 -8.36 -1.22
C HIS A 40 0.58 -7.37 -2.17
N TYR A 41 0.30 -6.08 -2.06
CA TYR A 41 1.02 -5.06 -2.84
C TYR A 41 2.50 -5.00 -2.49
N ALA A 42 2.84 -5.15 -1.21
CA ALA A 42 4.22 -5.16 -0.76
C ALA A 42 5.00 -6.39 -1.27
N SER A 43 4.38 -7.56 -1.28
CA SER A 43 4.97 -8.81 -1.78
C SER A 43 5.08 -8.85 -3.31
N GLN A 44 4.00 -8.53 -4.02
CA GLN A 44 3.91 -8.73 -5.47
C GLN A 44 4.38 -7.50 -6.27
N HIS A 45 4.17 -6.31 -5.73
CA HIS A 45 4.53 -5.04 -6.37
C HIS A 45 5.57 -4.28 -5.56
N GLY A 46 6.39 -4.97 -4.75
CA GLY A 46 7.39 -4.37 -3.88
C GLY A 46 8.34 -3.42 -4.61
N LYS A 47 8.75 -3.74 -5.84
CA LYS A 47 9.58 -2.86 -6.69
C LYS A 47 8.91 -1.53 -7.09
N LYS A 48 7.57 -1.48 -7.06
CA LYS A 48 6.77 -0.27 -7.33
C LYS A 48 6.42 0.45 -6.03
N LEU A 49 6.11 -0.33 -4.98
CA LEU A 49 5.67 0.18 -3.68
C LEU A 49 6.83 0.79 -2.89
N PHE A 50 8.00 0.16 -2.93
CA PHE A 50 9.19 0.55 -2.20
C PHE A 50 10.26 1.13 -3.13
N SER A 51 11.11 1.96 -2.53
CA SER A 51 12.36 2.51 -3.05
C SER A 51 13.47 2.18 -2.03
N ASN A 52 14.72 2.53 -2.33
CA ASN A 52 15.87 2.20 -1.48
C ASN A 52 15.70 2.62 0.01
N ASP A 53 15.00 3.73 0.26
CA ASP A 53 14.81 4.30 1.62
C ASP A 53 13.40 4.12 2.20
N GLY A 54 12.59 3.19 1.66
CA GLY A 54 11.22 2.95 2.17
C GLY A 54 10.16 3.00 1.08
N LEU A 55 9.05 3.72 1.29
CA LEU A 55 7.99 3.83 0.28
C LEU A 55 8.41 4.75 -0.88
N ASN A 56 8.01 4.40 -2.10
CA ASN A 56 8.31 5.16 -3.30
C ASN A 56 7.80 6.62 -3.17
N PRO A 57 8.66 7.64 -3.37
CA PRO A 57 8.29 9.06 -3.26
C PRO A 57 7.02 9.44 -4.03
N THR A 58 6.82 8.84 -5.21
CA THR A 58 5.63 9.08 -6.04
C THR A 58 4.35 8.65 -5.34
N ILE A 59 4.40 7.54 -4.62
CA ILE A 59 3.27 7.02 -3.84
C ILE A 59 3.05 7.90 -2.63
N THR A 60 4.11 8.19 -1.86
CA THR A 60 4.05 9.04 -0.65
C THR A 60 3.45 10.41 -0.92
N ILE A 61 3.86 11.07 -2.01
CA ILE A 61 3.31 12.37 -2.43
C ILE A 61 1.82 12.26 -2.77
N ARG A 62 1.40 11.18 -3.45
CA ARG A 62 0.00 11.01 -3.88
C ARG A 62 -0.94 10.65 -2.75
N ILE A 63 -0.55 9.75 -1.86
CA ILE A 63 -1.44 9.25 -0.80
C ILE A 63 -1.56 10.25 0.35
N GLY A 64 -0.53 11.07 0.56
CA GLY A 64 -0.45 12.05 1.64
C GLY A 64 -0.07 11.45 3.00
N LYS A 65 0.33 12.32 3.94
CA LYS A 65 0.89 11.92 5.25
C LYS A 65 -0.04 11.03 6.08
N LYS A 66 -1.34 11.35 6.14
CA LYS A 66 -2.32 10.58 6.93
C LYS A 66 -2.44 9.12 6.48
N ARG A 67 -2.49 8.89 5.16
CA ARG A 67 -2.60 7.54 4.59
C ARG A 67 -1.27 6.80 4.65
N LEU A 68 -0.16 7.53 4.53
CA LEU A 68 1.18 6.99 4.69
C LEU A 68 1.37 6.36 6.07
N GLU A 69 1.02 7.08 7.14
CA GLU A 69 1.12 6.57 8.50
C GLU A 69 0.30 5.29 8.68
N LEU A 70 -0.94 5.29 8.16
CA LEU A 70 -1.81 4.11 8.21
C LEU A 70 -1.18 2.89 7.51
N ILE A 71 -0.59 3.07 6.33
CA ILE A 71 0.10 1.99 5.62
C ILE A 71 1.32 1.52 6.40
N ASN A 72 2.11 2.43 6.96
CA ASN A 72 3.27 2.08 7.78
C ASN A 72 2.86 1.27 9.01
N ILE A 73 1.71 1.55 9.62
CA ILE A 73 1.14 0.75 10.70
C ILE A 73 0.77 -0.66 10.20
N MET A 74 0.13 -0.78 9.03
CA MET A 74 -0.23 -2.10 8.47
C MET A 74 0.98 -2.91 8.03
N LEU A 75 2.04 -2.24 7.60
CA LEU A 75 3.34 -2.81 7.29
C LEU A 75 4.24 -2.95 8.52
N ALA A 76 3.81 -2.53 9.72
CA ALA A 76 4.61 -2.68 10.93
C ALA A 76 4.81 -4.18 11.20
N GLY A 77 6.08 -4.61 11.20
CA GLY A 77 6.46 -6.02 11.29
C GLY A 77 6.55 -6.75 9.95
N PHE A 78 6.26 -6.10 8.82
CA PHE A 78 6.56 -6.63 7.50
C PHE A 78 8.05 -6.43 7.17
N GLN A 79 8.82 -7.51 7.22
CA GLN A 79 10.17 -7.52 6.65
C GLN A 79 10.08 -7.79 5.15
N LEU A 80 10.56 -6.82 4.35
CA LEU A 80 10.95 -7.12 2.98
C LEU A 80 12.14 -8.08 3.05
N ASN A 81 11.91 -9.35 2.72
CA ASN A 81 13.01 -10.24 2.36
C ASN A 81 13.58 -9.75 1.03
N PHE A 82 14.50 -8.78 1.09
CA PHE A 82 15.52 -8.64 0.05
C PHE A 82 16.38 -9.90 0.14
N PHE A 83 16.04 -10.92 -0.65
CA PHE A 83 17.01 -11.96 -0.92
C PHE A 83 18.15 -11.32 -1.71
N SER A 84 19.30 -11.32 -1.04
CA SER A 84 20.65 -11.03 -1.52
C SER A 84 20.96 -11.70 -2.86
#